data_AF-A0A9D0ZI05-F1
#
_entry.id   AF-A0A9D0ZI05-F1
#
_cell.length_a   1.000
_cell.length_b   1.000
_cell.length_c   1.000
_cell.angle_alpha   90.00
_cell.angle_beta   90.00
_cell.angle_gamma   90.00
#
_symmetry.space_group_name_H-M   'P 1'
#
loop_
_entity.id
_entity.type
_entity.pdbx_description
1 polymer ?
#
loop_
_entity_poly.entity_id
_entity_poly.type
_entity_poly.pdbx_seq_one_letter_code
_entity_poly.pdbx_strand_id
1 'polypeptide(L)'
;MKWKEGNDPMLGTHATAALYGQISRRGVYSGYLCNGPAKGKPAYILASKTPCEQFDCTVIALAPQPGGKEVKIIVAPENDIFYEPQIREKLKIVRNLDISRLSCLYEKSCGAVVFYRSAQGIRILLVKNHNGKYWSFPKGHVEKGENEKETALREIKEETGLSVNIYENYRQISDYCPFGKIKKRVIFFLAETPTDQVHIQHDEIDSYVWASFAQAQKMCSYENDLRVLETARRYLEANSKVQE
;
A
#
# COMPACT_ATOMS: atom_id res chain seq x y z
N MET A 1 13.80 -24.27 5.99
CA MET A 1 12.44 -23.82 6.32
C MET A 1 11.72 -23.57 5.00
N LYS A 2 10.58 -24.22 4.72
CA LYS A 2 9.85 -23.98 3.45
C LYS A 2 9.19 -22.61 3.53
N TRP A 3 9.52 -21.74 2.58
CA TRP A 3 8.95 -20.40 2.43
C TRP A 3 7.42 -20.50 2.23
N LYS A 4 6.66 -19.74 3.02
CA LYS A 4 5.23 -19.48 2.80
C LYS A 4 5.06 -17.96 2.72
N GLU A 5 4.51 -17.47 1.61
CA GLU A 5 4.21 -16.05 1.41
C GLU A 5 3.40 -15.51 2.60
N GLY A 6 3.83 -14.36 3.13
CA GLY A 6 3.06 -13.59 4.13
C GLY A 6 3.13 -14.05 5.58
N ASN A 7 3.90 -15.09 5.94
CA ASN A 7 3.94 -15.57 7.33
C ASN A 7 5.34 -15.97 7.81
N ASP A 8 6.38 -15.30 7.30
CA ASP A 8 7.73 -15.54 7.79
C ASP A 8 7.91 -14.89 9.18
N PRO A 9 8.31 -15.66 10.21
CA PRO A 9 8.43 -15.17 11.58
C PRO A 9 9.41 -14.00 11.73
N MET A 10 10.35 -13.85 10.80
CA MET A 10 11.39 -12.81 10.82
C MET A 10 10.86 -11.44 10.39
N LEU A 11 9.77 -11.36 9.62
CA LEU A 11 9.26 -10.08 9.17
C LEU A 11 8.81 -9.23 10.37
N GLY A 12 9.23 -7.97 10.41
CA GLY A 12 8.95 -7.04 11.50
C GLY A 12 9.70 -7.31 12.80
N THR A 13 10.69 -8.20 12.85
CA THR A 13 11.52 -8.35 14.06
C THR A 13 12.50 -7.20 14.20
N HIS A 14 12.64 -6.69 15.42
CA HIS A 14 13.68 -5.74 15.81
C HIS A 14 15.00 -6.46 16.03
N ALA A 15 16.09 -5.83 15.59
CA ALA A 15 17.45 -6.31 15.76
C ALA A 15 18.42 -5.12 15.70
N THR A 16 19.69 -5.37 15.96
CA THR A 16 20.79 -4.45 15.69
C THR A 16 21.59 -4.98 14.50
N ALA A 17 21.97 -4.12 13.56
CA ALA A 17 22.78 -4.48 12.40
C ALA A 17 24.13 -3.77 12.45
N ALA A 18 25.17 -4.43 11.96
CA ALA A 18 26.47 -3.83 11.69
C ALA A 18 26.64 -3.62 10.18
N LEU A 19 27.02 -2.41 9.79
CA LEU A 19 27.32 -2.02 8.41
C LEU A 19 28.65 -2.64 7.97
N TYR A 20 28.68 -3.25 6.79
CA TYR A 20 29.89 -3.83 6.20
C TYR A 20 30.37 -3.06 4.97
N GLY A 21 29.45 -2.62 4.11
CA GLY A 21 29.83 -1.91 2.89
C GLY A 21 28.65 -1.29 2.15
N GLN A 22 28.93 -0.24 1.39
CA GLN A 22 27.94 0.44 0.56
C GLN A 22 27.82 -0.20 -0.82
N ILE A 23 26.60 -0.56 -1.20
CA ILE A 23 26.29 -1.13 -2.53
C ILE A 23 25.92 0.00 -3.50
N SER A 24 25.20 1.02 -3.04
CA SER A 24 24.79 2.15 -3.87
C SER A 24 24.67 3.44 -3.08
N ARG A 25 24.97 4.56 -3.77
CA ARG A 25 24.72 5.93 -3.28
C ARG A 25 23.25 6.23 -3.02
N ARG A 26 22.32 5.39 -3.51
CA ARG A 26 20.88 5.49 -3.26
C ARG A 26 20.44 4.83 -1.94
N GLY A 27 21.33 4.73 -0.97
CA GLY A 27 21.03 4.20 0.36
C GLY A 27 20.79 2.69 0.40
N VAL A 28 21.62 1.93 -0.32
CA VAL A 28 21.63 0.45 -0.27
C VAL A 28 23.00 0.00 0.21
N TYR A 29 23.01 -0.81 1.28
CA TYR A 29 24.21 -1.28 1.93
C TYR A 29 24.13 -2.79 2.21
N SER A 30 25.26 -3.36 2.61
CA SER A 30 25.40 -4.72 3.10
C SER A 30 25.87 -4.69 4.55
N GLY A 31 25.49 -5.71 5.31
CA GLY A 31 25.86 -5.85 6.70
C GLY A 31 25.44 -7.20 7.27
N TYR A 32 25.49 -7.31 8.59
CA TYR A 32 25.13 -8.52 9.32
C TYR A 32 24.28 -8.17 10.54
N LEU A 33 23.40 -9.09 10.93
CA LEU A 33 22.60 -8.93 12.15
C LEU A 33 23.41 -9.33 13.38
N CYS A 34 23.47 -8.45 14.36
CA CYS A 34 24.28 -8.60 15.57
C CYS A 34 23.56 -9.35 16.70
N ASN A 35 22.22 -9.38 16.68
CA ASN A 35 21.37 -10.02 17.67
C ASN A 35 20.07 -10.56 17.04
N GLY A 36 19.18 -11.09 17.88
CA GLY A 36 17.88 -11.62 17.46
C GLY A 36 17.93 -13.01 16.80
N PRO A 37 16.80 -13.50 16.27
CA PRO A 37 16.67 -14.84 15.69
C PRO A 37 17.58 -15.10 14.49
N ALA A 38 18.12 -14.03 13.91
CA ALA A 38 18.91 -14.02 12.70
C ALA A 38 20.39 -13.68 12.94
N LYS A 39 20.87 -13.70 14.19
CA LYS A 39 22.23 -13.30 14.54
C LYS A 39 23.27 -13.97 13.64
N GLY A 40 24.21 -13.18 13.13
CA GLY A 40 25.27 -13.61 12.21
C GLY A 40 24.84 -13.78 10.75
N LYS A 41 23.55 -13.62 10.43
CA LYS A 41 23.07 -13.70 9.03
C LYS A 41 23.42 -12.41 8.27
N PRO A 42 23.83 -12.52 7.00
CA PRO A 42 24.00 -11.37 6.14
C PRO A 42 22.65 -10.73 5.83
N ALA A 43 22.63 -9.40 5.76
CA ALA A 43 21.45 -8.61 5.44
C ALA A 43 21.79 -7.49 4.44
N TYR A 44 20.81 -7.16 3.60
CA TYR A 44 20.80 -5.89 2.89
C TYR A 44 20.17 -4.83 3.77
N ILE A 45 20.76 -3.64 3.77
CA ILE A 45 20.30 -2.51 4.57
C ILE A 45 19.80 -1.44 3.61
N LEU A 46 18.55 -1.03 3.77
CA LEU A 46 17.99 0.15 3.11
C LEU A 46 17.95 1.28 4.13
N ALA A 47 18.50 2.43 3.78
CA ALA A 47 18.49 3.59 4.68
C ALA A 47 18.27 4.91 3.93
N SER A 48 17.56 5.83 4.55
CA SER A 48 17.31 7.19 4.06
C SER A 48 18.52 8.09 4.25
N LYS A 49 19.34 7.79 5.26
CA LYS A 49 20.63 8.44 5.56
C LYS A 49 21.69 7.36 5.75
N THR A 50 22.96 7.71 5.60
CA THR A 50 24.06 6.78 5.88
C THR A 50 23.99 6.35 7.35
N PRO A 51 23.83 5.05 7.65
CA PRO A 51 23.81 4.56 9.02
C PRO A 51 25.19 4.68 9.68
N CYS A 52 25.22 4.70 11.01
CA CYS A 52 26.45 4.46 11.77
C CYS A 52 26.92 3.00 11.62
N GLU A 53 28.12 2.68 12.11
CA GLU A 53 28.70 1.33 11.97
C GLU A 53 27.81 0.24 12.57
N GLN A 54 27.12 0.53 13.68
CA GLN A 54 26.14 -0.36 14.29
C GLN A 54 24.89 0.44 14.69
N PHE A 55 23.70 -0.07 14.37
CA PHE A 55 22.43 0.65 14.55
C PHE A 55 21.26 -0.31 14.75
N ASP A 56 20.23 0.18 15.44
CA ASP A 56 18.97 -0.56 15.59
C ASP A 56 18.14 -0.51 14.31
N CYS A 57 17.54 -1.65 13.99
CA CYS A 57 16.89 -1.89 12.72
C CYS A 57 15.68 -2.82 12.86
N THR A 58 14.81 -2.78 11.85
CA THR A 58 13.69 -3.70 11.70
C THR A 58 13.87 -4.51 10.42
N VAL A 59 13.53 -5.79 10.44
CA VAL A 59 13.40 -6.60 9.22
C VAL A 59 12.16 -6.16 8.45
N ILE A 60 12.37 -5.41 7.37
CA ILE A 60 11.30 -4.78 6.58
C ILE A 60 10.92 -5.57 5.34
N ALA A 61 11.80 -6.45 4.86
CA ALA A 61 11.46 -7.35 3.76
C ALA A 61 12.32 -8.62 3.77
N LEU A 62 11.81 -9.61 3.07
CA LEU A 62 12.45 -10.89 2.83
C LEU A 62 12.38 -11.19 1.34
N ALA A 63 13.52 -11.50 0.74
CA ALA A 63 13.64 -11.77 -0.69
C ALA A 63 14.18 -13.19 -0.91
N PRO A 64 13.45 -14.08 -1.58
CA PRO A 64 14.01 -15.38 -1.94
C PRO A 64 15.17 -15.22 -2.92
N GLN A 65 16.13 -16.14 -2.88
CA GLN A 65 17.11 -16.28 -3.95
C GLN A 65 16.49 -17.05 -5.13
N PRO A 66 17.03 -16.89 -6.36
CA PRO A 66 16.65 -17.72 -7.48
C PRO A 66 16.68 -19.21 -7.13
N GLY A 67 15.56 -19.92 -7.35
CA GLY A 67 15.38 -21.32 -6.97
C GLY A 67 14.83 -21.56 -5.55
N GLY A 68 14.54 -20.50 -4.77
CA GLY A 68 13.71 -20.56 -3.56
C GLY A 68 14.28 -21.28 -2.33
N LYS A 69 15.57 -21.66 -2.36
CA LYS A 69 16.21 -22.44 -1.28
C LYS A 69 16.66 -21.58 -0.09
N GLU A 70 16.99 -20.31 -0.33
CA GLU A 70 17.42 -19.35 0.68
C GLU A 70 16.61 -18.06 0.59
N VAL A 71 16.46 -17.38 1.72
CA VAL A 71 15.85 -16.06 1.84
C VAL A 71 16.93 -15.09 2.32
N LYS A 72 17.03 -13.95 1.64
CA LYS A 72 17.86 -12.82 2.08
C LYS A 72 17.02 -11.86 2.90
N ILE A 73 17.65 -11.35 3.96
CA ILE A 73 17.02 -10.44 4.92
C ILE A 73 17.29 -9.02 4.48
N ILE A 74 16.24 -8.20 4.49
CA ILE A 74 16.34 -6.77 4.21
C ILE A 74 15.87 -6.03 5.45
N VAL A 75 16.76 -5.18 5.97
CA VAL A 75 16.49 -4.36 7.15
C VAL A 75 16.54 -2.88 6.81
N ALA A 76 15.89 -2.08 7.65
CA ALA A 76 16.05 -0.63 7.66
C ALA A 76 16.23 -0.14 9.10
N PRO A 77 16.93 0.98 9.32
CA PRO A 77 16.93 1.65 10.62
C PRO A 77 15.52 1.84 11.16
N GLU A 78 15.30 1.78 12.48
CA GLU A 78 13.94 1.66 13.07
C GLU A 78 12.92 2.73 12.62
N ASN A 79 13.38 3.93 12.26
CA ASN A 79 12.52 5.03 11.84
C ASN A 79 12.39 5.18 10.31
N ASP A 80 13.11 4.36 9.54
CA ASP A 80 13.04 4.38 8.08
C ASP A 80 11.95 3.43 7.58
N ILE A 81 10.90 4.01 6.98
CA ILE A 81 9.81 3.25 6.37
C ILE A 81 10.04 3.19 4.86
N PHE A 82 10.16 1.98 4.34
CA PHE A 82 10.17 1.70 2.91
C PHE A 82 8.97 0.84 2.55
N TYR A 83 8.09 1.37 1.70
CA TYR A 83 7.01 0.60 1.12
C TYR A 83 7.54 -0.32 0.02
N GLU A 84 6.85 -1.43 -0.20
CA GLU A 84 7.21 -2.47 -1.15
C GLU A 84 7.73 -1.97 -2.53
N PRO A 85 7.12 -0.98 -3.20
CA PRO A 85 7.64 -0.46 -4.48
C PRO A 85 9.01 0.21 -4.35
N GLN A 86 9.26 0.90 -3.23
CA GLN A 86 10.55 1.53 -2.95
C GLN A 86 11.63 0.48 -2.66
N ILE A 87 11.26 -0.61 -1.98
CA ILE A 87 12.14 -1.75 -1.73
C ILE A 87 12.54 -2.39 -3.06
N ARG A 88 11.57 -2.69 -3.95
CA ARG A 88 11.84 -3.25 -5.28
C ARG A 88 12.78 -2.37 -6.10
N GLU A 89 12.51 -1.07 -6.17
CA GLU A 89 13.32 -0.12 -6.93
C GLU A 89 14.74 0.01 -6.38
N LYS A 90 14.92 -0.02 -5.05
CA LYS A 90 16.25 -0.01 -4.42
C LYS A 90 17.02 -1.31 -4.65
N LEU A 91 16.35 -2.46 -4.59
CA LEU A 91 16.99 -3.77 -4.69
C LEU A 91 17.24 -4.25 -6.13
N LYS A 92 16.73 -3.57 -7.16
CA LYS A 92 16.96 -3.96 -8.57
C LYS A 92 18.43 -4.04 -8.98
N ILE A 93 19.31 -3.34 -8.26
CA ILE A 93 20.76 -3.35 -8.51
C ILE A 93 21.47 -4.55 -7.86
N VAL A 94 20.80 -5.21 -6.91
CA VAL A 94 21.35 -6.32 -6.14
C VAL A 94 21.15 -7.60 -6.94
N ARG A 95 22.25 -8.30 -7.24
CA ARG A 95 22.22 -9.57 -7.98
C ARG A 95 21.77 -10.71 -7.08
N ASN A 96 21.25 -11.79 -7.69
CA ASN A 96 20.87 -13.03 -7.00
C ASN A 96 19.74 -12.88 -5.96
N LEU A 97 18.82 -11.94 -6.20
CA LEU A 97 17.56 -11.81 -5.49
C LEU A 97 16.39 -11.98 -6.47
N ASP A 98 15.41 -12.79 -6.10
CA ASP A 98 14.11 -12.81 -6.75
C ASP A 98 13.23 -11.70 -6.14
N ILE A 99 13.40 -10.48 -6.66
CA ILE A 99 12.65 -9.31 -6.23
C ILE A 99 11.18 -9.34 -6.66
N SER A 100 10.75 -10.33 -7.46
CA SER A 100 9.34 -10.48 -7.86
C SER A 100 8.49 -11.04 -6.71
N ARG A 101 9.13 -11.79 -5.80
CA ARG A 101 8.49 -12.53 -4.70
C ARG A 101 8.88 -11.98 -3.32
N LEU A 102 8.92 -10.65 -3.19
CA LEU A 102 9.20 -10.03 -1.89
C LEU A 102 8.05 -10.27 -0.91
N SER A 103 8.39 -10.57 0.34
CA SER A 103 7.49 -10.37 1.47
C SER A 103 7.90 -9.09 2.19
N CYS A 104 7.00 -8.11 2.26
CA CYS A 104 7.28 -6.77 2.77
C CYS A 104 6.44 -6.45 4.01
N LEU A 105 7.04 -5.72 4.96
CA LEU A 105 6.36 -5.28 6.16
C LEU A 105 5.39 -4.12 5.88
N TYR A 106 5.71 -3.28 4.90
CA TYR A 106 4.96 -2.09 4.56
C TYR A 106 4.43 -2.15 3.13
N GLU A 107 3.11 -2.09 2.99
CA GLU A 107 2.41 -2.03 1.70
C GLU A 107 1.76 -0.67 1.50
N LYS A 108 1.73 -0.20 0.25
CA LYS A 108 1.08 1.05 -0.12
C LYS A 108 0.10 0.83 -1.27
N SER A 109 -1.10 1.34 -1.09
CA SER A 109 -2.14 1.39 -2.11
C SER A 109 -2.68 2.80 -2.27
N CYS A 110 -3.24 3.10 -3.44
CA CYS A 110 -3.95 4.35 -3.70
C CYS A 110 -5.29 4.06 -4.36
N GLY A 111 -6.28 4.90 -4.10
CA GLY A 111 -7.63 4.77 -4.62
C GLY A 111 -8.42 6.05 -4.38
N ALA A 112 -9.74 6.00 -4.55
CA ALA A 112 -10.58 7.15 -4.28
C ALA A 112 -11.99 6.78 -3.82
N VAL A 113 -12.59 7.67 -3.02
CA VAL A 113 -14.04 7.77 -2.92
C VAL A 113 -14.53 8.32 -4.26
N VAL A 114 -14.98 7.41 -5.15
CA VAL A 114 -15.54 7.79 -6.45
C VAL A 114 -17.01 8.13 -6.28
N PHE A 115 -17.45 9.25 -6.84
CA PHE A 115 -18.85 9.64 -6.84
C PHE A 115 -19.33 10.12 -8.20
N TYR A 116 -20.64 10.10 -8.40
CA TYR A 116 -21.30 10.84 -9.48
C TYR A 116 -22.51 11.60 -8.94
N ARG A 117 -22.94 12.61 -9.71
CA ARG A 117 -24.13 13.40 -9.40
C ARG A 117 -25.32 12.85 -10.17
N SER A 118 -26.28 12.27 -9.46
CA SER A 118 -27.55 11.82 -10.02
C SER A 118 -28.65 12.85 -9.79
N ALA A 119 -29.80 12.70 -10.46
CA ALA A 119 -30.99 13.50 -10.19
C ALA A 119 -31.48 13.40 -8.73
N GLN A 120 -31.15 12.30 -8.04
CA GLN A 120 -31.48 12.08 -6.63
C GLN A 120 -30.33 12.46 -5.67
N GLY A 121 -29.31 13.16 -6.16
CA GLY A 121 -28.15 13.59 -5.38
C GLY A 121 -26.89 12.75 -5.60
N ILE A 122 -25.91 12.91 -4.72
CA ILE A 122 -24.59 12.27 -4.83
C ILE A 122 -24.69 10.77 -4.53
N ARG A 123 -24.05 9.97 -5.39
CA ARG A 123 -23.91 8.52 -5.25
C ARG A 123 -22.44 8.16 -5.19
N ILE A 124 -22.07 7.32 -4.22
CA ILE A 124 -20.71 6.84 -3.95
C ILE A 124 -20.57 5.42 -4.49
N LEU A 125 -19.49 5.16 -5.20
CA LEU A 125 -19.14 3.83 -5.66
C LEU A 125 -18.53 3.04 -4.51
N LEU A 126 -19.12 1.89 -4.22
CA LEU A 126 -18.49 0.86 -3.42
C LEU A 126 -18.25 -0.37 -4.28
N VAL A 127 -17.11 -1.01 -4.07
CA VAL A 127 -16.73 -2.27 -4.68
C VAL A 127 -16.47 -3.32 -3.62
N LYS A 128 -16.55 -4.58 -4.03
CA LYS A 128 -16.24 -5.74 -3.20
C LYS A 128 -15.33 -6.67 -3.98
N ASN A 129 -14.10 -6.85 -3.49
CA ASN A 129 -13.12 -7.72 -4.14
C ASN A 129 -13.43 -9.20 -3.83
N HIS A 130 -13.05 -10.14 -4.70
CA HIS A 130 -13.27 -11.59 -4.50
C HIS A 130 -12.71 -12.12 -3.18
N ASN A 131 -11.51 -11.65 -2.84
CA ASN A 131 -10.82 -12.03 -1.61
C ASN A 131 -11.33 -11.22 -0.39
N GLY A 132 -12.19 -10.22 -0.63
CA GLY A 132 -12.72 -9.30 0.37
C GLY A 132 -14.14 -9.68 0.79
N LYS A 133 -14.38 -9.76 2.10
CA LYS A 133 -15.74 -9.94 2.63
C LYS A 133 -16.53 -8.63 2.71
N TYR A 134 -15.87 -7.49 2.55
CA TYR A 134 -16.39 -6.18 2.94
C TYR A 134 -16.39 -5.20 1.77
N TRP A 135 -17.38 -4.32 1.75
CA TRP A 135 -17.46 -3.20 0.83
C TRP A 135 -16.41 -2.14 1.19
N SER A 136 -15.73 -1.62 0.17
CA SER A 136 -14.78 -0.52 0.29
C SER A 136 -14.77 0.29 -1.01
N PHE A 137 -13.79 1.15 -1.16
CA PHE A 137 -13.62 1.99 -2.35
C PHE A 137 -12.59 1.36 -3.32
N PRO A 138 -12.69 1.67 -4.63
CA PRO A 138 -11.70 1.23 -5.61
C PRO A 138 -10.29 1.69 -5.23
N LYS A 139 -9.33 0.76 -5.27
CA LYS A 139 -7.92 0.98 -4.87
C LYS A 139 -7.05 -0.22 -5.26
N GLY A 140 -5.79 0.04 -5.53
CA GLY A 140 -4.80 -1.03 -5.66
C GLY A 140 -3.38 -0.56 -5.40
N HIS A 141 -2.40 -1.40 -5.73
CA HIS A 141 -1.01 -1.23 -5.30
C HIS A 141 -0.30 -0.16 -6.14
N VAL A 142 0.63 0.56 -5.51
CA VAL A 142 1.47 1.52 -6.24
C VAL A 142 2.44 0.75 -7.14
N GLU A 143 2.41 1.01 -8.44
CA GLU A 143 3.35 0.42 -9.38
C GLU A 143 4.60 1.28 -9.60
N LYS A 144 5.57 0.73 -10.33
CA LYS A 144 6.88 1.35 -10.52
C LYS A 144 6.75 2.64 -11.33
N GLY A 145 7.16 3.74 -10.71
CA GLY A 145 7.25 5.06 -11.35
C GLY A 145 5.99 5.90 -11.20
N GLU A 146 4.93 5.36 -10.61
CA GLU A 146 3.69 6.10 -10.37
C GLU A 146 3.78 6.98 -9.12
N ASN A 147 3.14 8.14 -9.20
CA ASN A 147 2.73 8.89 -8.03
C ASN A 147 1.36 8.42 -7.50
N GLU A 148 0.98 8.88 -6.31
CA GLU A 148 -0.25 8.41 -5.63
C GLU A 148 -1.53 8.64 -6.47
N LYS A 149 -1.62 9.75 -7.21
CA LYS A 149 -2.79 10.07 -8.04
C LYS A 149 -2.80 9.23 -9.31
N GLU A 150 -1.65 9.05 -9.94
CA GLU A 150 -1.52 8.17 -11.12
C GLU A 150 -1.96 6.75 -10.78
N THR A 151 -1.49 6.20 -9.66
CA THR A 151 -1.94 4.90 -9.15
C THR A 151 -3.46 4.89 -8.94
N ALA A 152 -4.02 5.89 -8.23
CA ALA A 152 -5.46 5.91 -8.00
C ALA A 152 -6.28 5.97 -9.30
N LEU A 153 -5.85 6.76 -10.29
CA LEU A 153 -6.52 6.87 -11.60
C LEU A 153 -6.46 5.56 -12.38
N ARG A 154 -5.29 4.90 -12.43
CA ARG A 154 -5.11 3.60 -13.10
C ARG A 154 -6.00 2.55 -12.44
N GLU A 155 -5.92 2.41 -11.12
CA GLU A 155 -6.65 1.39 -10.37
C GLU A 155 -8.17 1.56 -10.51
N ILE A 156 -8.70 2.78 -10.41
CA ILE A 156 -10.12 3.04 -10.67
C ILE A 156 -10.50 2.64 -12.10
N LYS A 157 -9.64 2.94 -13.07
CA LYS A 157 -9.89 2.60 -14.47
C LYS A 157 -9.88 1.09 -14.70
N GLU A 158 -8.95 0.37 -14.09
CA GLU A 158 -8.81 -1.08 -14.18
C GLU A 158 -9.96 -1.79 -13.48
N GLU A 159 -10.22 -1.49 -12.21
CA GLU A 159 -11.22 -2.18 -11.41
C GLU A 159 -12.66 -1.91 -11.88
N THR A 160 -12.95 -0.71 -12.42
CA THR A 160 -14.33 -0.26 -12.65
C THR A 160 -14.61 0.30 -14.04
N GLY A 161 -13.60 0.43 -14.90
CA GLY A 161 -13.73 1.02 -16.24
C GLY A 161 -13.98 2.54 -16.25
N LEU A 162 -14.06 3.20 -15.09
CA LEU A 162 -14.45 4.60 -15.00
C LEU A 162 -13.28 5.54 -15.29
N SER A 163 -13.56 6.61 -16.01
CA SER A 163 -12.69 7.79 -16.06
C SER A 163 -13.20 8.81 -15.05
N VAL A 164 -12.30 9.36 -14.24
CA VAL A 164 -12.63 10.25 -13.12
C VAL A 164 -11.75 11.50 -13.11
N ASN A 165 -12.25 12.57 -12.47
CA ASN A 165 -11.48 13.77 -12.14
C ASN A 165 -11.24 13.82 -10.64
N ILE A 166 -9.97 13.86 -10.22
CA ILE A 166 -9.58 13.95 -8.80
C ILE A 166 -9.70 15.39 -8.31
N TYR A 167 -10.24 15.55 -7.10
CA TYR A 167 -10.26 16.81 -6.38
C TYR A 167 -8.89 17.06 -5.72
N GLU A 168 -8.16 18.06 -6.23
CA GLU A 168 -6.76 18.33 -5.88
C GLU A 168 -6.48 18.52 -4.38
N ASN A 169 -7.42 19.13 -3.65
CA ASN A 169 -7.27 19.48 -2.24
C ASN A 169 -7.84 18.45 -1.26
N TYR A 170 -8.21 17.25 -1.74
CA TYR A 170 -8.67 16.17 -0.90
C TYR A 170 -7.70 14.99 -0.93
N ARG A 171 -7.20 14.61 0.26
CA ARG A 171 -6.35 13.43 0.44
C ARG A 171 -6.54 12.88 1.85
N GLN A 172 -6.85 11.60 1.96
CA GLN A 172 -7.01 10.91 3.24
C GLN A 172 -6.08 9.70 3.34
N ILE A 173 -5.53 9.50 4.52
CA ILE A 173 -4.67 8.35 4.84
C ILE A 173 -5.48 7.36 5.67
N SER A 174 -5.45 6.09 5.26
CA SER A 174 -6.00 4.97 6.01
C SER A 174 -4.91 3.94 6.27
N ASP A 175 -4.50 3.82 7.53
CA ASP A 175 -3.49 2.85 7.97
C ASP A 175 -4.17 1.70 8.73
N TYR A 176 -3.85 0.46 8.36
CA TYR A 176 -4.35 -0.75 9.03
C TYR A 176 -3.43 -1.95 8.82
N CYS A 177 -3.67 -3.03 9.57
CA CYS A 177 -2.94 -4.28 9.44
C CYS A 177 -3.86 -5.36 8.83
N PRO A 178 -3.80 -5.62 7.50
CA PRO A 178 -4.71 -6.58 6.86
C PRO A 178 -4.51 -8.01 7.37
N PHE A 179 -3.25 -8.43 7.54
CA PHE A 179 -2.88 -9.77 7.98
C PHE A 179 -1.58 -9.73 8.80
N GLY A 180 -1.59 -10.37 9.97
CA GLY A 180 -0.39 -10.52 10.80
C GLY A 180 0.30 -9.19 11.12
N LYS A 181 1.56 -9.06 10.71
CA LYS A 181 2.41 -7.88 10.99
C LYS A 181 2.44 -6.87 9.83
N ILE A 182 1.82 -7.18 8.70
CA ILE A 182 1.84 -6.30 7.53
C ILE A 182 1.15 -4.98 7.89
N LYS A 183 1.82 -3.87 7.65
CA LYS A 183 1.31 -2.50 7.85
C LYS A 183 0.96 -1.92 6.49
N LYS A 184 -0.33 -1.77 6.22
CA LYS A 184 -0.83 -1.25 4.95
C LYS A 184 -1.24 0.20 5.10
N ARG A 185 -0.77 1.04 4.18
CA ARG A 185 -1.23 2.43 4.01
C ARG A 185 -2.01 2.54 2.72
N VAL A 186 -3.25 3.00 2.80
CA VAL A 186 -4.06 3.36 1.64
C VAL A 186 -4.24 4.87 1.61
N ILE A 187 -3.97 5.46 0.45
CA ILE A 187 -4.27 6.87 0.19
C ILE A 187 -5.57 6.94 -0.60
N PHE A 188 -6.58 7.60 -0.02
CA PHE A 188 -7.83 7.86 -0.71
C PHE A 188 -7.92 9.31 -1.16
N PHE A 189 -8.16 9.49 -2.44
CA PHE A 189 -8.60 10.75 -3.03
C PHE A 189 -10.13 10.83 -3.05
N LEU A 190 -10.64 11.97 -3.49
CA LEU A 190 -12.04 12.16 -3.84
C LEU A 190 -12.08 12.38 -5.35
N ALA A 191 -12.92 11.64 -6.05
CA ALA A 191 -12.95 11.69 -7.50
C ALA A 191 -14.40 11.68 -8.03
N GLU A 192 -14.67 12.48 -9.04
CA GLU A 192 -15.97 12.55 -9.70
C GLU A 192 -15.91 11.91 -11.08
N THR A 193 -16.92 11.10 -11.40
CA THR A 193 -17.13 10.57 -12.75
C THR A 193 -18.41 11.17 -13.35
N PRO A 194 -18.44 11.43 -14.67
CA PRO A 194 -19.65 11.93 -15.34
C PRO A 194 -20.71 10.84 -15.58
N THR A 195 -20.44 9.58 -15.26
CA THR A 195 -21.29 8.43 -15.62
C THR A 195 -21.40 7.42 -14.49
N ASP A 196 -22.52 6.69 -14.45
CA ASP A 196 -22.75 5.57 -13.54
C ASP A 196 -22.40 4.20 -14.17
N GLN A 197 -21.92 4.21 -15.41
CA GLN A 197 -21.63 3.01 -16.20
C GLN A 197 -20.31 2.35 -15.77
N VAL A 198 -20.41 1.41 -14.84
CA VAL A 198 -19.29 0.61 -14.33
C VAL A 198 -19.12 -0.66 -15.16
N HIS A 199 -17.88 -0.95 -15.52
CA HIS A 199 -17.47 -2.22 -16.11
C HIS A 199 -16.40 -2.83 -15.22
N ILE A 200 -16.79 -3.79 -14.38
CA ILE A 200 -15.87 -4.35 -13.38
C ILE A 200 -14.84 -5.29 -14.01
N GLN A 201 -13.62 -5.27 -13.47
CA GLN A 201 -12.64 -6.30 -13.75
C GLN A 201 -12.95 -7.55 -12.91
N HIS A 202 -13.51 -8.57 -13.57
CA HIS A 202 -13.97 -9.80 -12.90
C HIS A 202 -12.87 -10.62 -12.23
N ASP A 203 -11.59 -10.40 -12.54
CA ASP A 203 -10.48 -11.09 -11.86
C ASP A 203 -10.29 -10.61 -10.41
N GLU A 204 -10.65 -9.36 -10.11
CA GLU A 204 -10.45 -8.74 -8.80
C GLU A 204 -11.77 -8.41 -8.10
N ILE A 205 -12.74 -7.86 -8.83
CA ILE A 205 -14.00 -7.35 -8.30
C ILE A 205 -15.12 -8.37 -8.50
N ASP A 206 -15.76 -8.74 -7.39
CA ASP A 206 -16.93 -9.61 -7.34
C ASP A 206 -18.21 -8.82 -7.64
N SER A 207 -18.36 -7.65 -7.02
CA SER A 207 -19.55 -6.82 -7.15
C SER A 207 -19.29 -5.34 -6.88
N TYR A 208 -20.18 -4.50 -7.39
CA TYR A 208 -20.18 -3.06 -7.16
C TYR A 208 -21.59 -2.55 -6.80
N VAL A 209 -21.66 -1.37 -6.18
CA VAL A 209 -22.92 -0.67 -5.92
C VAL A 209 -22.71 0.84 -5.92
N TRP A 210 -23.70 1.56 -6.44
CA TRP A 210 -23.84 3.00 -6.24
C TRP A 210 -24.75 3.27 -5.04
N ALA A 211 -24.18 3.81 -3.96
CA ALA A 211 -24.86 4.01 -2.69
C ALA A 211 -24.97 5.51 -2.34
N SER A 212 -26.05 5.93 -1.68
CA SER A 212 -26.03 7.22 -0.99
C SER A 212 -25.01 7.18 0.18
N PHE A 213 -24.61 8.34 0.71
CA PHE A 213 -23.75 8.38 1.91
C PHE A 213 -24.32 7.56 3.07
N ALA A 214 -25.62 7.66 3.34
CA ALA A 214 -26.27 6.92 4.41
C ALA A 214 -26.30 5.40 4.15
N GLN A 215 -26.41 4.98 2.89
CA GLN A 215 -26.30 3.56 2.52
C GLN A 215 -24.85 3.09 2.66
N ALA A 216 -23.89 3.84 2.14
CA ALA A 216 -22.47 3.49 2.21
C ALA A 216 -21.98 3.38 3.67
N GLN A 217 -22.43 4.26 4.56
CA GLN A 217 -22.16 4.18 6.00
C GLN A 217 -22.65 2.88 6.65
N LYS A 218 -23.73 2.28 6.14
CA LYS A 218 -24.25 0.99 6.64
C LYS A 218 -23.55 -0.22 6.02
N MET A 219 -22.92 -0.05 4.85
CA MET A 219 -22.28 -1.14 4.10
C MET A 219 -20.79 -1.28 4.42
N CYS A 220 -20.08 -0.16 4.62
CA CYS A 220 -18.69 -0.18 5.04
C CYS A 220 -18.58 -0.69 6.48
N SER A 221 -17.75 -1.73 6.68
CA SER A 221 -17.65 -2.41 7.98
C SER A 221 -16.49 -1.92 8.85
N TYR A 222 -15.49 -1.28 8.26
CA TYR A 222 -14.30 -0.82 8.98
C TYR A 222 -14.37 0.66 9.35
N GLU A 223 -13.98 0.99 10.58
CA GLU A 223 -13.95 2.38 11.08
C GLU A 223 -13.13 3.32 10.20
N ASN A 224 -12.05 2.80 9.61
CA ASN A 224 -11.21 3.54 8.70
C ASN A 224 -11.96 3.97 7.42
N ASP A 225 -12.72 3.06 6.81
CA ASP A 225 -13.53 3.36 5.62
C ASP A 225 -14.64 4.36 5.96
N LEU A 226 -15.27 4.20 7.13
CA LEU A 226 -16.29 5.14 7.63
C LEU A 226 -15.73 6.55 7.84
N ARG A 227 -14.50 6.67 8.35
CA ARG A 227 -13.81 7.96 8.50
C ARG A 227 -13.52 8.60 7.14
N VAL A 228 -13.02 7.83 6.19
CA VAL A 228 -12.79 8.29 4.81
C VAL A 228 -14.10 8.79 4.20
N LEU A 229 -15.19 8.02 4.32
CA LEU A 229 -16.51 8.41 3.83
C LEU A 229 -17.03 9.71 4.45
N GLU A 230 -16.92 9.86 5.77
CA GLU A 230 -17.39 11.04 6.49
C GLU A 230 -16.59 12.30 6.14
N THR A 231 -15.28 12.19 5.99
CA THR A 231 -14.45 13.32 5.54
C THR A 231 -14.75 13.72 4.10
N ALA A 232 -15.01 12.75 3.21
CA ALA A 232 -15.44 13.02 1.84
C ALA A 232 -16.78 13.76 1.82
N ARG A 233 -17.76 13.31 2.62
CA ARG A 233 -19.07 13.96 2.77
C ARG A 233 -18.92 15.42 3.19
N ARG A 234 -18.17 15.69 4.27
CA ARG A 234 -17.93 17.05 4.78
C ARG A 234 -17.24 17.94 3.75
N TYR A 235 -16.27 17.39 3.02
CA TYR A 235 -15.58 18.13 1.97
C TYR A 235 -16.55 18.57 0.86
N LEU A 236 -17.40 17.66 0.38
CA LEU A 236 -18.39 17.98 -0.63
C LEU A 236 -19.42 19.01 -0.15
N GLU A 237 -19.92 18.86 1.08
CA GLU A 237 -20.87 19.80 1.68
C GLU A 237 -20.30 21.21 1.86
N ALA A 238 -19.01 21.32 2.21
CA ALA A 238 -18.33 22.61 2.32
C ALA A 238 -18.14 23.28 0.97
N ASN A 239 -17.79 22.51 -0.08
CA ASN A 239 -17.52 23.05 -1.41
C ASN A 239 -18.78 23.33 -2.23
N SER A 240 -19.90 22.66 -1.93
CA SER A 240 -21.20 23.00 -2.54
C SER A 240 -21.73 24.37 -2.10
N LYS A 241 -21.38 24.82 -0.88
CA LYS A 241 -21.80 26.13 -0.35
C LYS A 241 -20.97 27.33 -0.85
N VAL A 242 -19.91 27.08 -1.60
CA VAL A 242 -19.02 28.11 -2.16
C VAL A 242 -19.38 28.42 -3.63
N GLN A 243 -20.26 27.61 -4.23
CA GLN A 243 -20.71 27.76 -5.62
C GLN A 243 -22.15 28.30 -5.73
N GLU A 244 -22.81 28.59 -4.61
CA GLU A 244 -24.07 29.34 -4.50
C GLU A 244 -23.78 30.76 -3.99
#